data_AF-A0A416P9V9-F1
#
_entry.id   AF-A0A416P9V9-F1
#
_cell.length_a   1.000
_cell.length_b   1.000
_cell.length_c   1.000
_cell.angle_alpha   90.00
_cell.angle_beta   90.00
_cell.angle_gamma   90.00
#
_symmetry.space_group_name_H-M   'P 1'
#
loop_
_entity.id
_entity.type
_entity.pdbx_description
1 polymer ?
#
loop_
_entity_poly.entity_id
_entity_poly.type
_entity_poly.pdbx_seq_one_letter_code
_entity_poly.pdbx_strand_id
1 'polypeptide(L)'
;MNMKYGDIVVYKNQIGTVVKSENDFKFHPCNYESCYFSELDTVTDSDVREATPDEKLELIEKEFTWGNVIKVHCIGEYQIVEYIGKRDKKTFYHGYINYSDINHSYLSLDSALIGCIGYKHEGGNGRASMYFEKMIGLE
;
A
#
# COMPACT_ATOMS: atom_id res chain seq x y z
N MET A 1 -14.77 11.37 10.48
CA MET A 1 -14.25 10.02 10.21
C MET A 1 -14.18 9.29 11.56
N ASN A 2 -14.00 7.96 11.60
CA ASN A 2 -13.57 7.28 12.83
C ASN A 2 -12.19 6.70 12.53
N MET A 3 -11.16 7.48 12.85
CA MET A 3 -9.77 7.27 12.47
C MET A 3 -9.19 6.01 13.11
N LYS A 4 -8.40 5.28 12.33
CA LYS A 4 -7.75 4.03 12.68
C LYS A 4 -6.29 4.04 12.25
N TYR A 5 -5.51 3.17 12.86
CA TYR A 5 -4.15 2.89 12.41
C TYR A 5 -4.15 2.45 10.95
N GLY A 6 -3.27 3.02 10.15
CA GLY A 6 -3.14 2.74 8.71
C GLY A 6 -4.06 3.57 7.82
N ASP A 7 -4.97 4.37 8.38
CA ASP A 7 -5.80 5.26 7.57
C ASP A 7 -4.92 6.30 6.85
N ILE A 8 -5.17 6.50 5.56
CA ILE A 8 -4.54 7.56 4.78
C ILE A 8 -5.41 8.81 4.86
N VAL A 9 -4.84 9.89 5.39
CA VAL A 9 -5.55 11.12 5.72
C VAL A 9 -4.80 12.35 5.22
N VAL A 10 -5.51 13.48 5.18
CA VAL A 10 -4.91 14.79 4.92
C VAL A 10 -5.01 15.64 6.17
N TYR A 11 -3.86 16.17 6.59
CA TYR A 11 -3.68 17.04 7.75
C TYR A 11 -2.84 18.25 7.35
N LYS A 12 -3.30 19.47 7.64
CA LYS A 12 -2.63 20.73 7.26
C LYS A 12 -2.16 20.76 5.78
N ASN A 13 -3.02 20.30 4.86
CA ASN A 13 -2.74 20.18 3.42
C ASN A 13 -1.59 19.23 3.05
N GLN A 14 -1.21 18.31 3.94
CA GLN A 14 -0.24 17.25 3.68
C GLN A 14 -0.94 15.89 3.76
N ILE A 15 -0.64 15.01 2.82
CA ILE A 15 -1.07 13.62 2.86
C ILE A 15 -0.10 12.79 3.69
N GLY A 16 -0.63 11.81 4.41
CA GLY A 16 0.15 10.87 5.18
C GLY A 16 -0.70 9.76 5.77
N THR A 17 -0.09 8.95 6.61
CA THR A 17 -0.71 7.78 7.22
C THR A 17 -0.87 8.01 8.72
N VAL A 18 -1.98 7.54 9.26
CA VAL A 18 -2.22 7.54 10.70
C VAL A 18 -1.44 6.40 11.33
N VAL A 19 -0.57 6.75 12.27
CA VAL A 19 0.18 5.79 13.08
C VAL A 19 -0.28 5.90 14.54
N LYS A 20 -0.08 4.83 15.33
CA LYS A 20 -0.55 4.76 16.70
C LYS A 20 0.63 4.74 17.68
N SER A 21 0.60 5.65 18.67
CA SER A 21 1.40 5.59 19.89
C SER A 21 0.54 5.01 21.02
N GLU A 22 1.14 4.69 22.18
CA GLU A 22 0.52 3.93 23.27
C GLU A 22 -0.95 4.32 23.55
N ASN A 23 -1.25 5.62 23.55
CA ASN A 23 -2.60 6.14 23.80
C ASN A 23 -3.15 7.09 22.71
N ASP A 24 -2.32 7.56 21.79
CA ASP A 24 -2.67 8.65 20.86
C ASP A 24 -2.43 8.27 19.40
N PHE A 25 -3.23 8.85 18.50
CA PHE A 25 -2.99 8.80 17.06
C PHE A 25 -2.07 9.93 16.63
N LYS A 26 -1.14 9.60 15.74
CA LYS A 26 -0.19 10.55 15.19
C LYS A 26 -0.22 10.54 13.67
N PHE A 27 0.11 11.68 13.09
CA PHE A 27 0.20 11.84 11.64
C PHE A 27 1.63 11.60 11.18
N HIS A 28 1.83 10.61 10.30
CA HIS A 28 3.10 10.37 9.62
C HIS A 28 3.02 10.91 8.18
N PRO A 29 3.71 12.01 7.85
CA PRO A 29 3.64 12.60 6.51
C PRO A 29 4.20 11.67 5.43
N CYS A 30 3.72 11.83 4.20
CA CYS A 30 4.30 11.18 3.01
C CYS A 30 5.79 11.54 2.85
N ASN A 31 6.63 10.56 2.50
CA ASN A 31 8.07 10.74 2.30
C ASN A 31 8.81 11.31 3.52
N TYR A 32 8.20 11.22 4.71
CA TYR A 32 8.88 11.57 5.94
C TYR A 32 9.89 10.47 6.27
N GLU A 33 11.17 10.82 6.31
CA GLU A 33 12.27 9.88 6.56
C GLU A 33 12.20 9.27 7.97
N SER A 34 13.24 8.56 8.39
CA SER A 34 13.37 8.07 9.76
C SER A 34 13.19 9.22 10.75
N CYS A 35 12.09 9.19 11.49
CA CYS A 35 11.76 10.18 12.51
C CYS A 35 11.52 9.48 13.84
N TYR A 36 11.69 10.24 14.93
CA TYR A 36 11.24 9.76 16.22
C TYR A 36 9.73 9.99 16.34
N PHE A 37 9.04 9.01 16.92
CA PHE A 37 7.60 9.11 17.19
C PHE A 37 7.23 10.37 17.99
N SER A 38 8.15 10.91 18.81
CA SER A 38 8.00 12.16 19.56
C SER A 38 7.87 13.41 18.68
N GLU A 39 8.35 13.36 17.44
CA GLU A 39 8.36 14.49 16.50
C GLU A 39 7.08 14.57 15.64
N LEU A 40 6.24 13.53 15.68
CA LEU A 40 4.98 13.50 14.94
C LEU A 40 3.87 14.23 15.70
N ASP A 41 3.09 15.01 14.94
CA ASP A 41 1.90 15.70 15.43
C ASP A 41 0.87 14.68 15.90
N THR A 42 0.32 14.91 17.10
CA THR A 42 -0.86 14.19 17.58
C THR A 42 -2.09 14.74 16.88
N VAL A 43 -2.93 13.86 16.36
CA VAL A 43 -4.12 14.24 15.58
C VAL A 43 -5.36 13.52 16.09
N THR A 44 -6.51 14.15 15.89
CA THR A 44 -7.84 13.61 16.20
C THR A 44 -8.73 13.60 14.96
N ASP A 45 -9.91 12.97 15.05
CA ASP A 45 -10.89 12.94 13.95
C ASP A 45 -11.32 14.32 13.44
N SER A 46 -11.24 15.37 14.26
CA SER A 46 -11.57 16.73 13.85
C SER A 46 -10.44 17.46 13.13
N ASP A 47 -9.20 17.00 13.28
CA ASP A 47 -8.02 17.64 12.70
C ASP A 47 -7.75 17.20 11.26
N VAL A 48 -8.28 16.03 10.89
CA VAL A 48 -7.99 15.35 9.63
C VAL A 48 -9.23 15.13 8.79
N ARG A 49 -9.03 14.97 7.49
CA ARG A 49 -10.03 14.40 6.59
C ARG A 49 -9.50 13.12 5.97
N GLU A 50 -10.41 12.24 5.58
CA GLU A 50 -10.03 11.09 4.75
C GLU A 50 -9.42 11.57 3.43
N ALA A 51 -8.34 10.91 3.00
CA ALA A 51 -7.80 11.12 1.66
C ALA A 51 -8.78 10.58 0.59
N THR A 52 -8.85 11.27 -0.52
CA THR A 52 -9.58 10.79 -1.70
C THR A 52 -8.84 9.61 -2.35
N PRO A 53 -9.51 8.79 -3.19
CA PRO A 53 -8.83 7.70 -3.91
C PRO A 53 -7.60 8.17 -4.69
N ASP A 54 -7.69 9.30 -5.39
CA ASP A 54 -6.57 9.85 -6.18
C ASP A 54 -5.39 10.25 -5.29
N GLU A 55 -5.65 10.86 -4.14
CA GLU A 55 -4.60 11.21 -3.18
C GLU A 55 -3.95 9.96 -2.58
N LYS A 56 -4.73 8.91 -2.28
CA LYS A 56 -4.19 7.63 -1.79
C LYS A 56 -3.27 6.97 -2.83
N LEU A 57 -3.62 7.05 -4.12
CA LEU A 57 -2.77 6.58 -5.21
C LEU A 57 -1.49 7.42 -5.33
N GLU A 58 -1.60 8.75 -5.21
CA GLU A 58 -0.44 9.64 -5.21
C GLU A 58 0.53 9.32 -4.06
N LEU A 59 0.02 8.95 -2.88
CA LEU A 59 0.83 8.47 -1.77
C LEU A 59 1.59 7.19 -2.14
N ILE A 60 0.90 6.19 -2.68
CA ILE A 60 1.52 4.92 -3.12
C ILE A 60 2.66 5.20 -4.09
N GLU A 61 2.43 6.02 -5.12
CA GLU A 61 3.45 6.34 -6.13
C GLU A 61 4.66 7.06 -5.53
N LYS A 62 4.44 8.01 -4.62
CA LYS A 62 5.51 8.79 -3.97
C LYS A 62 6.37 7.95 -3.03
N GLU A 63 5.76 7.04 -2.27
CA GLU A 63 6.46 6.20 -1.31
C GLU A 63 7.01 4.91 -1.93
N PHE A 64 6.74 4.66 -3.22
CA PHE A 64 7.18 3.44 -3.89
C PHE A 64 8.70 3.39 -4.09
N THR A 65 9.40 2.67 -3.20
CA THR A 65 10.87 2.63 -3.21
C THR A 65 11.47 1.52 -4.07
N TRP A 66 10.68 0.56 -4.56
CA TRP A 66 11.18 -0.65 -5.24
C TRP A 66 11.64 -0.44 -6.68
N GLY A 67 11.24 0.66 -7.33
CA GLY A 67 11.54 0.89 -8.74
C GLY A 67 10.87 2.13 -9.31
N ASN A 68 10.94 2.24 -10.64
CA ASN A 68 10.24 3.30 -11.35
C ASN A 68 8.82 2.85 -11.67
N VAL A 69 7.81 3.52 -11.10
CA VAL A 69 6.40 3.23 -11.37
C VAL A 69 6.09 3.52 -12.84
N ILE A 70 5.44 2.56 -13.49
CA ILE A 70 4.89 2.69 -14.85
C ILE A 70 3.41 3.06 -14.76
N LYS A 71 2.66 2.31 -13.94
CA LYS A 71 1.21 2.46 -13.81
C LYS A 71 0.71 1.82 -12.52
N VAL A 72 -0.33 2.38 -11.93
CA VAL A 72 -1.12 1.71 -10.88
C VAL A 72 -2.43 1.19 -11.46
N HIS A 73 -2.65 -0.11 -11.41
CA HIS A 73 -3.89 -0.76 -11.84
C HIS A 73 -4.82 -0.89 -10.64
N CYS A 74 -6.04 -0.35 -10.75
CA CYS A 74 -7.06 -0.44 -9.71
C CYS A 74 -8.15 -1.43 -10.13
N ILE A 75 -8.33 -2.51 -9.36
CA ILE A 75 -9.31 -3.57 -9.62
C ILE A 75 -10.10 -3.82 -8.34
N GLY A 76 -11.26 -3.17 -8.21
CA GLY A 76 -12.02 -3.21 -6.96
C GLY A 76 -11.21 -2.65 -5.79
N GLU A 77 -10.98 -3.46 -4.76
CA GLU A 77 -10.18 -3.09 -3.58
C GLU A 77 -8.67 -3.27 -3.77
N TYR A 78 -8.24 -3.86 -4.89
CA TYR A 78 -6.84 -4.16 -5.16
C TYR A 78 -6.19 -3.03 -5.95
N GLN A 79 -4.98 -2.65 -5.56
CA GLN A 79 -4.12 -1.77 -6.34
C GLN A 79 -2.84 -2.54 -6.67
N ILE A 80 -2.43 -2.52 -7.92
CA ILE A 80 -1.24 -3.23 -8.39
C ILE A 80 -0.32 -2.22 -9.07
N VAL A 81 0.83 -1.98 -8.46
CA VAL A 81 1.86 -1.09 -9.01
C VAL A 81 2.69 -1.87 -10.02
N GLU A 82 2.56 -1.54 -11.30
CA GLU A 82 3.46 -1.99 -12.35
C GLU A 82 4.71 -1.10 -12.37
N TYR A 83 5.90 -1.69 -12.27
CA TYR A 83 7.14 -0.93 -12.12
C TYR A 83 8.34 -1.62 -12.75
N ILE A 84 9.37 -0.82 -13.09
CA ILE A 84 10.69 -1.31 -13.50
C ILE A 84 11.59 -1.40 -12.27
N GLY A 85 12.06 -2.61 -11.95
CA GLY A 85 12.94 -2.88 -10.82
C GLY A 85 14.27 -2.10 -10.90
N LYS A 86 14.75 -1.55 -9.78
CA LYS A 86 16.02 -0.80 -9.74
C LYS A 86 17.22 -1.64 -10.14
N ARG A 87 17.22 -2.93 -9.79
CA ARG A 87 18.39 -3.83 -9.88
C ARG A 87 18.52 -4.55 -11.22
N ASP A 88 17.43 -5.10 -11.72
CA ASP A 88 17.42 -6.01 -12.88
C ASP A 88 16.77 -5.41 -14.13
N LYS A 89 16.19 -4.21 -14.02
CA LYS A 89 15.48 -3.51 -15.09
C LYS A 89 14.33 -4.32 -15.69
N LYS A 90 13.80 -5.30 -14.94
CA LYS A 90 12.61 -6.08 -15.33
C LYS A 90 11.34 -5.39 -14.86
N THR A 91 10.24 -5.73 -15.52
CA THR A 91 8.91 -5.29 -15.10
C THR A 91 8.38 -6.23 -14.02
N PHE A 92 7.81 -5.65 -12.98
CA PHE A 92 7.20 -6.34 -11.85
C PHE A 92 5.86 -5.70 -11.49
N TYR A 93 5.08 -6.42 -10.72
CA TYR A 93 3.75 -6.02 -10.27
C TYR A 93 3.67 -6.16 -8.75
N HIS A 94 3.59 -5.05 -8.02
CA HIS A 94 3.54 -5.02 -6.56
C HIS A 94 2.12 -4.85 -6.04
N GLY A 95 1.71 -5.69 -5.09
CA GLY A 95 0.33 -5.71 -4.59
C GLY A 95 0.07 -4.73 -3.44
N TYR A 96 -1.12 -4.15 -3.46
CA TYR A 96 -1.72 -3.42 -2.34
C TYR A 96 -3.19 -3.84 -2.22
N ILE A 97 -3.71 -3.90 -0.99
CA ILE A 97 -5.11 -4.19 -0.70
C ILE A 97 -5.65 -3.04 0.14
N ASN A 98 -6.70 -2.37 -0.34
CA ASN A 98 -7.24 -1.17 0.30
C ASN A 98 -6.14 -0.15 0.62
N TYR A 99 -5.25 0.10 -0.36
CA TYR A 99 -4.09 1.00 -0.27
C TYR A 99 -3.01 0.62 0.76
N SER A 100 -3.12 -0.55 1.39
CA SER A 100 -2.10 -1.09 2.28
C SER A 100 -1.16 -2.04 1.53
N ASP A 101 0.14 -1.81 1.68
CA ASP A 101 1.19 -2.63 1.09
C ASP A 101 1.15 -4.07 1.63
N ILE A 102 1.12 -5.07 0.75
CA ILE A 102 1.21 -6.49 1.15
C ILE A 102 2.65 -7.02 1.15
N ASN A 103 3.61 -6.22 0.67
CA ASN A 103 5.03 -6.49 0.55
C ASN A 103 5.35 -7.71 -0.35
N HIS A 104 4.62 -7.86 -1.45
CA HIS A 104 4.82 -8.92 -2.44
C HIS A 104 4.79 -8.38 -3.86
N SER A 105 5.81 -8.77 -4.65
CA SER A 105 5.91 -8.51 -6.08
C SER A 105 5.77 -9.79 -6.89
N TYR A 106 5.19 -9.66 -8.07
CA TYR A 106 4.90 -10.75 -9.01
C TYR A 106 5.44 -10.42 -10.41
N LEU A 107 5.49 -11.44 -11.28
CA LEU A 107 6.02 -11.33 -12.64
C LEU A 107 4.97 -10.94 -13.69
N SER A 108 3.69 -10.98 -13.33
CA SER A 108 2.57 -10.63 -14.20
C SER A 108 1.46 -9.94 -13.41
N LEU A 109 0.59 -9.21 -14.12
CA LEU A 109 -0.60 -8.59 -13.53
C LEU A 109 -1.58 -9.65 -13.00
N ASP A 110 -1.78 -10.74 -13.74
CA ASP A 110 -2.69 -11.83 -13.35
C ASP A 110 -2.21 -12.51 -12.07
N SER A 111 -0.91 -12.83 -11.99
CA SER A 111 -0.29 -13.37 -10.79
C SER A 111 -0.40 -12.42 -9.60
N ALA A 112 -0.23 -11.13 -9.81
CA ALA A 112 -0.39 -10.14 -8.76
C ALA A 112 -1.82 -10.08 -8.24
N LEU A 113 -2.82 -10.14 -9.12
CA LEU A 113 -4.22 -10.14 -8.73
C LEU A 113 -4.59 -11.40 -7.93
N ILE A 114 -4.19 -12.58 -8.42
CA ILE A 114 -4.41 -13.86 -7.71
C ILE A 114 -3.68 -13.85 -6.37
N GLY A 115 -2.45 -13.37 -6.35
CA GLY A 115 -1.63 -13.21 -5.16
C GLY A 115 -2.29 -12.33 -4.11
N CYS A 116 -2.82 -11.16 -4.50
CA CYS A 116 -3.56 -10.27 -3.62
C CYS A 116 -4.84 -10.91 -3.06
N ILE A 117 -5.59 -11.63 -3.91
CA ILE A 117 -6.78 -12.38 -3.47
C ILE A 117 -6.39 -13.44 -2.44
N GLY A 118 -5.35 -14.23 -2.71
CA GLY A 118 -4.85 -15.24 -1.77
C GLY A 118 -4.38 -14.61 -0.46
N TYR A 119 -3.60 -13.53 -0.52
CA TYR A 119 -3.12 -12.81 0.66
C TYR A 119 -4.27 -12.29 1.51
N LYS A 120 -5.32 -11.74 0.90
CA LYS A 120 -6.52 -11.27 1.62
C LYS A 120 -7.16 -12.37 2.48
N HIS A 121 -7.19 -13.60 1.97
CA HIS A 121 -7.90 -14.71 2.62
C HIS A 121 -7.02 -15.54 3.55
N GLU A 122 -5.72 -15.68 3.28
CA GLU A 122 -4.82 -16.56 4.03
C GLU A 122 -3.63 -15.82 4.69
N GLY A 123 -3.42 -14.55 4.37
CA GLY A 123 -2.21 -13.79 4.75
C GLY A 123 -0.96 -14.22 3.97
N GLY A 124 0.20 -13.65 4.34
CA GLY A 124 1.46 -13.84 3.61
C GLY A 124 2.06 -15.25 3.64
N ASN A 125 1.59 -16.13 4.53
CA ASN A 125 2.04 -17.53 4.61
C ASN A 125 1.09 -18.51 3.89
N GLY A 126 0.01 -18.00 3.29
CA GLY A 126 -0.93 -18.79 2.51
C GLY A 126 -0.29 -19.46 1.29
N ARG A 127 -0.96 -20.49 0.76
CA ARG A 127 -0.51 -21.23 -0.43
C ARG A 127 -1.62 -21.41 -1.47
N ALA A 128 -2.86 -21.02 -1.17
CA ALA A 128 -3.98 -21.17 -2.08
C ALA A 128 -3.76 -20.43 -3.40
N SER A 129 -3.21 -19.21 -3.37
CA SER A 129 -2.87 -18.46 -4.59
C SER A 129 -1.91 -19.24 -5.49
N MET A 130 -0.81 -19.76 -4.92
CA MET A 130 0.16 -20.58 -5.65
C MET A 130 -0.50 -21.83 -6.26
N TYR A 131 -1.34 -22.54 -5.50
CA TYR A 131 -2.04 -23.72 -6.05
C TYR A 131 -3.04 -23.34 -7.15
N PHE A 132 -3.73 -22.21 -6.99
CA PHE A 132 -4.65 -21.70 -8.00
C PHE A 132 -3.92 -21.34 -9.29
N GLU A 133 -2.79 -20.62 -9.20
CA GLU A 133 -1.93 -20.30 -10.36
C GLU A 133 -1.52 -21.57 -11.13
N LYS A 134 -1.11 -22.63 -10.42
CA LYS A 134 -0.81 -23.94 -11.02
C LYS A 134 -2.00 -24.56 -11.74
N MET A 135 -3.20 -24.47 -11.14
CA MET A 135 -4.41 -25.04 -11.74
C MET A 135 -4.79 -24.37 -13.06
N ILE A 136 -4.46 -23.09 -13.23
CA ILE A 136 -4.76 -22.33 -14.44
C ILE A 136 -3.56 -22.17 -15.39
N GLY A 137 -2.42 -22.79 -15.08
CA GLY A 137 -1.24 -22.85 -15.95
C GLY A 137 -0.42 -21.55 -16.00
N LEU A 138 -0.41 -20.76 -14.92
CA LEU A 138 0.46 -19.58 -14.79
C LEU A 138 1.83 -19.88 -14.15
N GLU A 139 2.02 -21.08 -13.58
CA GLU A 139 3.30 -21.60 -13.01
C GLU A 139 3.62 -22.99 -13.57
#